data_AF-A0A485L5U0-F1
#
_entry.id   AF-A0A485L5U0-F1
#
_cell.length_a   1.000
_cell.length_b   1.000
_cell.length_c   1.000
_cell.angle_alpha   90.00
_cell.angle_beta   90.00
_cell.angle_gamma   90.00
#
_symmetry.space_group_name_H-M   'P 1'
#
loop_
_entity.id
_entity.type
_entity.pdbx_description
1 polymer ?
#
loop_
_entity_poly.entity_id
_entity_poly.type
_entity_poly.pdbx_seq_one_letter_code
_entity_poly.pdbx_strand_id
1 'polypeptide(L)'
;MHDGYTPSLAPPMIPASAPLPPTSCELPSSGVLYFDLTQWNAFRPSYQRNNKKGGTKNLRCFPNCCNGVHATKGFCGSAVTARFQWLHVQDPIPLVHLVAQFSPMADIGQPRWATFSALPTSMDLGWYIGDCVSVDESEVVVSFNTVLKGWHYGWVSNRHASDTLHALCVYALVEAGSSGTVECIHRIHTPLFRIFSRRRAKDMLMRRGSANQLPRFVLAAPGRRRASSDQTSVKPERPRSDPPEDDLFTRLLEDDDDEVDNDETSHKNLINTSKA
;
A
#
# COMPACT_ATOMS: atom_id res chain seq x y z
N MET A 1 -79.77 35.11 2.99
CA MET A 1 -78.81 34.89 1.90
C MET A 1 -77.54 35.64 2.25
N HIS A 2 -76.56 34.95 2.83
CA HIS A 2 -75.12 35.19 2.72
C HIS A 2 -74.44 34.20 3.66
N ASP A 3 -74.18 33.01 3.13
CA ASP A 3 -73.42 31.96 3.80
C ASP A 3 -71.93 32.33 3.79
N GLY A 4 -71.36 32.49 4.98
CA GLY A 4 -69.93 32.73 5.19
C GLY A 4 -69.15 31.42 5.08
N TYR A 5 -68.53 31.20 3.93
CA TYR A 5 -67.62 30.08 3.71
C TYR A 5 -66.25 30.41 4.34
N THR A 6 -65.89 29.71 5.43
CA THR A 6 -64.54 29.75 6.00
C THR A 6 -63.74 28.57 5.45
N PRO A 7 -62.57 28.80 4.80
CA PRO A 7 -61.74 27.69 4.34
C PRO A 7 -60.96 27.09 5.51
N SER A 8 -61.14 25.79 5.71
CA SER A 8 -60.39 24.96 6.66
C SER A 8 -58.93 24.82 6.20
N LEU A 9 -58.01 25.40 6.97
CA LEU A 9 -56.57 25.24 6.78
C LEU A 9 -56.17 23.82 7.20
N ALA A 10 -55.70 23.02 6.25
CA ALA A 10 -55.12 21.71 6.52
C ALA A 10 -53.89 21.85 7.45
N PRO A 11 -53.68 20.92 8.41
CA PRO A 11 -52.52 20.94 9.28
C PRO A 11 -51.22 20.72 8.49
N PRO A 12 -50.09 21.32 8.89
CA PRO A 12 -48.82 21.15 8.22
C PRO A 12 -48.37 19.69 8.29
N MET A 13 -48.09 19.11 7.11
CA MET A 13 -47.45 17.81 7.00
C MET A 13 -46.07 17.85 7.65
N ILE A 14 -45.87 17.07 8.70
CA ILE A 14 -44.56 16.81 9.28
C ILE A 14 -43.75 16.06 8.22
N PRO A 15 -42.58 16.56 7.78
CA PRO A 15 -41.75 15.80 6.86
C PRO A 15 -41.31 14.51 7.55
N ALA A 16 -41.52 13.39 6.85
CA ALA A 16 -41.09 12.07 7.28
C ALA A 16 -39.61 12.13 7.69
N SER A 17 -39.32 11.74 8.94
CA SER A 17 -37.97 11.64 9.48
C SER A 17 -37.08 10.88 8.50
N ALA A 18 -36.03 11.55 8.02
CA ALA A 18 -35.00 10.92 7.22
C ALA A 18 -34.44 9.70 7.98
N PRO A 19 -34.16 8.57 7.30
CA PRO A 19 -33.52 7.44 7.95
C PRO A 19 -32.16 7.90 8.48
N LEU A 20 -32.00 7.83 9.79
CA LEU A 20 -30.71 8.06 10.43
C LEU A 20 -29.68 7.11 9.77
N PRO A 21 -28.45 7.58 9.50
CA PRO A 21 -27.38 6.68 9.09
C PRO A 21 -27.25 5.60 10.18
N PRO A 22 -26.92 4.34 9.83
CA PRO A 22 -26.68 3.31 10.83
C PRO A 22 -25.63 3.85 11.79
N THR A 23 -26.06 4.16 13.01
CA THR A 23 -25.21 4.46 14.15
C THR A 23 -24.18 3.35 14.21
N SER A 24 -22.92 3.76 14.18
CA SER A 24 -21.75 2.94 14.41
C SER A 24 -22.07 1.82 15.39
N CYS A 25 -21.77 0.58 14.98
CA CYS A 25 -21.71 -0.57 15.87
C CYS A 25 -20.70 -0.28 16.99
N GLU A 26 -21.16 0.39 18.05
CA GLU A 26 -20.49 0.43 19.33
C GLU A 26 -20.77 -0.93 19.99
N LEU A 27 -20.05 -1.95 19.53
CA LEU A 27 -19.71 -3.03 20.45
C LEU A 27 -18.91 -2.34 21.57
N PRO A 28 -19.18 -2.60 22.86
CA PRO A 28 -18.25 -2.20 23.90
C PRO A 28 -16.90 -2.84 23.55
N SER A 29 -15.98 -2.05 23.00
CA SER A 29 -14.75 -2.57 22.44
C SER A 29 -13.95 -3.18 23.58
N SER A 30 -13.89 -4.52 23.65
CA SER A 30 -13.20 -5.22 24.72
C SER A 30 -11.71 -4.86 24.76
N GLY A 31 -11.15 -4.39 23.64
CA GLY A 31 -9.85 -3.73 23.60
C GLY A 31 -9.67 -2.80 22.39
N VAL A 32 -8.51 -2.16 22.31
CA VAL A 32 -8.12 -1.20 21.28
C VAL A 32 -6.89 -1.71 20.55
N LEU A 33 -6.99 -1.75 19.22
CA LEU A 33 -5.86 -2.01 18.33
C LEU A 33 -5.28 -0.68 17.86
N TYR A 34 -3.96 -0.51 17.91
CA TYR A 34 -3.30 0.72 17.49
C TYR A 34 -1.88 0.48 16.96
N PHE A 35 -1.39 1.44 16.18
CA PHE A 35 0.03 1.58 15.86
C PHE A 35 0.63 2.57 16.85
N ASP A 36 1.82 2.30 17.37
CA ASP A 36 2.53 3.33 18.13
C ASP A 36 2.92 4.51 17.23
N LEU A 37 3.27 5.64 17.85
CA LEU A 37 3.57 6.87 17.13
C LEU A 37 4.77 6.73 16.19
N THR A 38 5.77 5.92 16.58
CA THR A 38 6.97 5.66 15.78
C THR A 38 6.61 4.90 14.50
N GLN A 39 5.80 3.85 14.65
CA GLN A 39 5.28 3.04 13.54
C GLN A 39 4.38 3.87 12.64
N TRP A 40 3.49 4.68 13.21
CA TRP A 40 2.59 5.55 12.44
C TRP A 40 3.36 6.54 11.57
N ASN A 41 4.41 7.16 12.12
CA ASN A 41 5.24 8.11 11.40
C ASN A 41 6.20 7.47 10.39
N ALA A 42 6.42 6.16 10.48
CA ALA A 42 7.24 5.43 9.52
C ALA A 42 6.55 5.27 8.15
N PHE A 43 5.22 5.26 8.10
CA PHE A 43 4.48 5.04 6.86
C PHE A 43 4.68 6.19 5.85
N ARG A 44 4.95 5.82 4.60
CA ARG A 44 5.09 6.73 3.47
C ARG A 44 3.79 6.83 2.66
N PRO A 45 3.52 7.97 1.99
CA PRO A 45 2.33 8.16 1.16
C PRO A 45 2.39 7.40 -0.18
N SER A 46 3.53 6.81 -0.53
CA SER A 46 3.66 6.02 -1.75
C SER A 46 4.75 4.97 -1.66
N TYR A 47 4.52 3.84 -2.34
CA TYR A 47 5.44 2.72 -2.36
C TYR A 47 5.65 2.15 -3.75
N GLN A 48 6.87 1.69 -4.00
CA GLN A 48 7.22 0.96 -5.20
C GLN A 48 6.74 -0.49 -5.10
N ARG A 49 5.99 -0.94 -6.09
CA ARG A 49 5.67 -2.36 -6.30
C ARG A 49 6.59 -2.95 -7.35
N ASN A 50 7.06 -4.17 -7.08
CA ASN A 50 7.79 -4.98 -8.05
C ASN A 50 7.01 -6.24 -8.42
N ASN A 51 7.18 -6.68 -9.66
CA ASN A 51 6.74 -7.99 -10.11
C ASN A 51 7.95 -8.93 -10.00
N LYS A 52 7.82 -10.03 -9.26
CA LYS A 52 8.83 -11.09 -9.20
C LYS A 52 8.67 -12.02 -10.42
N LYS A 53 9.73 -12.75 -10.77
CA LYS A 53 9.63 -13.92 -11.66
C LYS A 53 8.52 -14.84 -11.11
N GLY A 54 7.59 -15.27 -11.96
CA GLY A 54 6.37 -15.99 -11.53
C GLY A 54 5.12 -15.12 -11.31
N GLY A 55 5.20 -13.80 -11.55
CA GLY A 55 4.02 -12.92 -11.54
C GLY A 55 3.57 -12.42 -10.15
N THR A 56 4.21 -12.90 -9.09
CA THR A 56 3.98 -12.44 -7.71
C THR A 56 4.34 -10.96 -7.56
N LYS A 57 3.50 -10.20 -6.87
CA LYS A 57 3.66 -8.75 -6.74
C LYS A 57 3.90 -8.38 -5.30
N ASN A 58 4.99 -7.66 -5.04
CA ASN A 58 5.39 -7.28 -3.68
C ASN A 58 5.70 -5.78 -3.59
N LEU A 59 5.37 -5.14 -2.47
CA LEU A 59 5.86 -3.81 -2.12
C LEU A 59 7.30 -3.90 -1.62
N ARG A 60 8.16 -3.01 -2.14
CA ARG A 60 9.61 -3.02 -1.85
C ARG A 60 10.01 -2.31 -0.56
N CYS A 61 9.35 -1.19 -0.26
CA CYS A 61 9.80 -0.22 0.75
C CYS A 61 8.76 0.04 1.84
N PHE A 62 7.79 -0.85 1.98
CA PHE A 62 6.75 -0.71 2.99
C PHE A 62 7.24 -1.29 4.32
N PRO A 63 6.96 -0.65 5.48
CA PRO A 63 6.37 0.68 5.66
C PRO A 63 7.39 1.82 5.43
N ASN A 64 8.67 1.52 5.53
CA ASN A 64 9.77 2.41 5.18
C ASN A 64 10.95 1.60 4.62
N CYS A 65 11.97 2.29 4.10
CA CYS A 65 13.23 1.63 3.81
C CYS A 65 14.02 1.40 5.11
N CYS A 66 14.73 0.28 5.19
CA CYS A 66 15.63 -0.06 6.28
C CYS A 66 16.63 1.07 6.54
N ASN A 67 16.74 1.51 7.80
CA ASN A 67 17.55 2.66 8.21
C ASN A 67 17.26 3.97 7.44
N GLY A 68 16.07 4.08 6.83
CA GLY A 68 15.68 5.23 6.01
C GLY A 68 16.29 5.24 4.59
N VAL A 69 17.24 4.35 4.28
CA VAL A 69 17.99 4.33 3.02
C VAL A 69 17.41 3.30 2.06
N HIS A 70 17.03 3.74 0.86
CA HIS A 70 16.48 2.84 -0.16
C HIS A 70 17.57 1.93 -0.74
N ALA A 71 17.38 0.61 -0.65
CA ALA A 71 18.25 -0.34 -1.32
C ALA A 71 17.98 -0.35 -2.84
N THR A 72 19.05 -0.34 -3.63
CA THR A 72 18.99 -0.43 -5.09
C THR A 72 18.46 -1.80 -5.56
N LYS A 73 18.81 -2.85 -4.81
CA LYS A 73 18.44 -4.25 -5.05
C LYS A 73 17.57 -4.80 -3.91
N GLY A 74 16.78 -5.84 -4.21
CA GLY A 74 15.95 -6.53 -3.20
C GLY A 74 14.79 -5.74 -2.56
N PHE A 75 14.34 -6.24 -1.40
CA PHE A 75 13.32 -5.62 -0.56
C PHE A 75 14.04 -4.84 0.57
N CYS A 76 13.73 -3.56 0.72
CA CYS A 76 14.25 -2.75 1.84
C CYS A 76 13.16 -2.40 2.86
N GLY A 77 11.94 -2.90 2.67
CA GLY A 77 10.85 -2.78 3.61
C GLY A 77 11.22 -3.34 4.98
N SER A 78 10.55 -2.85 6.01
CA SER A 78 10.65 -3.35 7.37
C SER A 78 9.36 -4.06 7.79
N ALA A 79 9.38 -4.66 8.99
CA ALA A 79 8.19 -5.19 9.61
C ALA A 79 7.24 -4.06 10.06
N VAL A 80 5.97 -4.39 10.29
CA VAL A 80 5.00 -3.48 10.92
C VAL A 80 4.65 -4.02 12.29
N THR A 81 4.82 -3.21 13.32
CA THR A 81 4.41 -3.54 14.68
C THR A 81 3.00 -3.01 14.94
N ALA A 82 2.14 -3.82 15.55
CA ALA A 82 0.83 -3.39 16.03
C ALA A 82 0.64 -3.83 17.49
N ARG A 83 -0.14 -3.03 18.22
CA ARG A 83 -0.40 -3.26 19.65
C ARG A 83 -1.90 -3.39 19.86
N PHE A 84 -2.28 -4.35 20.69
CA PHE A 84 -3.65 -4.53 21.13
C PHE A 84 -3.71 -4.46 22.64
N GLN A 85 -4.56 -3.60 23.18
CA GLN A 85 -4.74 -3.41 24.62
C GLN A 85 -6.17 -3.71 25.03
N TRP A 86 -6.36 -4.63 25.97
CA TRP A 86 -7.66 -4.86 26.60
C TRP A 86 -8.04 -3.65 27.46
N LEU A 87 -9.25 -3.10 27.24
CA LEU A 87 -9.77 -1.99 28.05
C LEU A 87 -10.37 -2.49 29.36
N HIS A 88 -10.91 -3.71 29.35
CA HIS A 88 -11.46 -4.38 30.50
C HIS A 88 -10.87 -5.78 30.56
N VAL A 89 -10.09 -6.04 31.59
CA VAL A 89 -9.50 -7.37 31.82
C VAL A 89 -10.62 -8.30 32.26
N GLN A 90 -10.94 -9.29 31.43
CA GLN A 90 -11.82 -10.41 31.77
C GLN A 90 -10.96 -11.58 32.25
N ASP A 91 -11.48 -12.44 33.13
CA ASP A 91 -10.80 -13.66 33.56
C ASP A 91 -11.63 -14.89 33.15
N PRO A 92 -11.11 -15.77 32.25
CA PRO A 92 -9.83 -15.66 31.56
C PRO A 92 -9.82 -14.61 30.44
N ILE A 93 -8.66 -14.00 30.19
CA ILE A 93 -8.47 -13.10 29.03
C ILE A 93 -8.49 -13.96 27.77
N PRO A 94 -9.38 -13.68 26.80
CA PRO A 94 -9.41 -14.44 25.57
C PRO A 94 -8.16 -14.20 24.72
N LEU A 95 -7.69 -15.25 24.04
CA LEU A 95 -6.56 -15.14 23.11
C LEU A 95 -6.96 -14.24 21.93
N VAL A 96 -6.16 -13.21 21.68
CA VAL A 96 -6.33 -12.31 20.53
C VAL A 96 -5.35 -12.67 19.42
N HIS A 97 -5.87 -12.77 18.20
CA HIS A 97 -5.11 -13.01 16.99
C HIS A 97 -5.07 -11.71 16.18
N LEU A 98 -3.87 -11.20 15.94
CA LEU A 98 -3.68 -10.03 15.08
C LEU A 98 -3.26 -10.48 13.69
N VAL A 99 -4.06 -10.08 12.70
CA VAL A 99 -3.83 -10.40 11.29
C VAL A 99 -3.90 -9.14 10.44
N ALA A 100 -3.20 -9.13 9.32
CA ALA A 100 -3.20 -7.98 8.42
C ALA A 100 -3.35 -8.39 6.95
N GLN A 101 -3.97 -7.51 6.17
CA GLN A 101 -4.14 -7.65 4.73
C GLN A 101 -4.15 -6.28 4.07
N PHE A 102 -3.54 -6.16 2.90
CA PHE A 102 -3.67 -4.95 2.10
C PHE A 102 -5.02 -4.87 1.40
N SER A 103 -5.64 -3.70 1.46
CA SER A 103 -6.92 -3.44 0.81
C SER A 103 -6.86 -2.15 -0.02
N PRO A 104 -7.42 -2.14 -1.25
CA PRO A 104 -7.70 -0.89 -1.94
C PRO A 104 -8.80 -0.12 -1.20
N MET A 105 -8.71 1.20 -1.27
CA MET A 105 -9.75 2.08 -0.77
C MET A 105 -10.91 2.10 -1.75
N ALA A 106 -12.12 1.92 -1.22
CA ALA A 106 -13.34 2.18 -1.95
C ALA A 106 -13.60 3.70 -1.98
N ASP A 107 -14.54 4.14 -2.82
CA ASP A 107 -14.85 5.56 -3.05
C ASP A 107 -15.27 6.32 -1.78
N ILE A 108 -15.68 5.61 -0.73
CA ILE A 108 -16.23 6.16 0.52
C ILE A 108 -15.13 6.44 1.57
N GLY A 109 -13.85 6.42 1.20
CA GLY A 109 -12.75 6.80 2.11
C GLY A 109 -12.48 5.78 3.22
N GLN A 110 -13.06 4.58 3.15
CA GLN A 110 -12.71 3.44 3.99
C GLN A 110 -12.14 2.29 3.16
N PRO A 111 -11.22 1.49 3.72
CA PRO A 111 -10.76 0.30 3.04
C PRO A 111 -11.90 -0.72 2.95
N ARG A 112 -11.83 -1.62 1.97
CA ARG A 112 -12.71 -2.79 1.96
C ARG A 112 -12.29 -3.71 3.11
N TRP A 113 -13.00 -3.61 4.24
CA TRP A 113 -12.79 -4.47 5.40
C TRP A 113 -13.15 -5.91 5.08
N ALA A 114 -12.33 -6.84 5.55
CA ALA A 114 -12.60 -8.26 5.48
C ALA A 114 -13.66 -8.67 6.51
N THR A 115 -14.34 -9.77 6.20
CA THR A 115 -15.24 -10.49 7.10
C THR A 115 -14.62 -11.84 7.41
N PHE A 116 -14.79 -12.32 8.65
CA PHE A 116 -14.13 -13.54 9.11
C PHE A 116 -15.17 -14.59 9.48
N SER A 117 -15.02 -15.78 8.91
CA SER A 117 -15.72 -17.00 9.35
C SER A 117 -14.77 -17.99 10.02
N ALA A 118 -13.46 -17.81 9.84
CA ALA A 118 -12.37 -18.59 10.40
C ALA A 118 -11.11 -17.71 10.49
N LEU A 119 -10.11 -18.15 11.27
CA LEU A 119 -8.84 -17.44 11.38
C LEU A 119 -8.03 -17.61 10.10
N PRO A 120 -7.45 -16.52 9.54
CA PRO A 120 -6.46 -16.64 8.49
C PRO A 120 -5.23 -17.42 8.97
N THR A 121 -4.65 -18.18 8.06
CA THR A 121 -3.44 -18.98 8.27
C THR A 121 -2.29 -18.47 7.41
N SER A 122 -1.08 -18.94 7.67
CA SER A 122 0.10 -18.61 6.85
C SER A 122 0.00 -19.11 5.40
N MET A 123 -0.94 -20.01 5.10
CA MET A 123 -1.19 -20.52 3.76
C MET A 123 -2.13 -19.62 2.95
N ASP A 124 -2.87 -18.74 3.62
CA ASP A 124 -3.82 -17.85 2.97
C ASP A 124 -3.09 -16.68 2.30
N LEU A 125 -3.05 -16.72 0.95
CA LEU A 125 -2.31 -15.75 0.16
C LEU A 125 -2.76 -14.31 0.44
N GLY A 126 -1.81 -13.45 0.79
CA GLY A 126 -2.05 -12.02 1.03
C GLY A 126 -2.48 -11.69 2.46
N TRP A 127 -2.57 -12.68 3.35
CA TRP A 127 -2.68 -12.48 4.78
C TRP A 127 -1.31 -12.49 5.44
N TYR A 128 -1.16 -11.65 6.46
CA TYR A 128 -0.01 -11.62 7.35
C TYR A 128 -0.50 -11.96 8.74
N ILE A 129 0.06 -13.03 9.30
CA ILE A 129 -0.18 -13.41 10.69
C ILE A 129 0.87 -12.67 11.53
N GLY A 130 0.43 -12.04 12.62
CA GLY A 130 1.32 -11.33 13.52
C GLY A 130 2.16 -12.31 14.31
N ASP A 131 3.48 -12.18 14.24
CA ASP A 131 4.39 -12.87 15.14
C ASP A 131 4.35 -12.17 16.49
N CYS A 132 4.08 -12.93 17.55
CA CYS A 132 4.05 -12.39 18.91
C CYS A 132 5.44 -11.88 19.31
N VAL A 133 5.52 -10.61 19.71
CA VAL A 133 6.74 -9.97 20.19
C VAL A 133 6.76 -9.93 21.72
N SER A 134 5.65 -9.49 22.32
CA SER A 134 5.48 -9.47 23.77
C SER A 134 4.01 -9.61 24.15
N VAL A 135 3.77 -10.19 25.32
CA VAL A 135 2.46 -10.29 25.96
C VAL A 135 2.63 -9.86 27.41
N ASP A 136 1.94 -8.79 27.77
CA ASP A 136 1.79 -8.31 29.14
C ASP A 136 0.34 -8.58 29.61
N GLU A 137 0.02 -8.30 30.87
CA GLU A 137 -1.29 -8.64 31.47
C GLU A 137 -2.50 -8.08 30.70
N SER A 138 -2.36 -6.93 30.04
CA SER A 138 -3.44 -6.30 29.28
C SER A 138 -3.07 -5.95 27.84
N GLU A 139 -1.83 -6.22 27.41
CA GLU A 139 -1.32 -5.75 26.12
C GLU A 139 -0.61 -6.87 25.35
N VAL A 140 -0.90 -6.95 24.06
CA VAL A 140 -0.23 -7.84 23.11
C VAL A 140 0.43 -7.01 22.03
N VAL A 141 1.71 -7.26 21.79
CA VAL A 141 2.48 -6.64 20.72
C VAL A 141 2.82 -7.71 19.69
N VAL A 142 2.49 -7.45 18.42
CA VAL A 142 2.85 -8.32 17.31
C VAL A 142 3.65 -7.58 16.27
N SER A 143 4.42 -8.34 15.49
CA SER A 143 5.12 -7.84 14.32
C SER A 143 4.71 -8.63 13.08
N PHE A 144 4.38 -7.92 12.01
CA PHE A 144 4.03 -8.49 10.72
C PHE A 144 5.24 -8.48 9.78
N ASN A 145 5.43 -9.57 9.05
CA ASN A 145 6.52 -9.73 8.07
C ASN A 145 7.93 -9.64 8.71
N THR A 146 8.13 -10.29 9.85
CA THR A 146 9.43 -10.35 10.56
C THR A 146 10.57 -10.93 9.73
N VAL A 147 10.27 -11.88 8.84
CA VAL A 147 11.25 -12.54 7.95
C VAL A 147 11.61 -11.68 6.74
N LEU A 148 11.00 -10.49 6.58
CA LEU A 148 11.33 -9.51 5.54
C LEU A 148 11.32 -10.07 4.10
N LYS A 149 10.43 -11.03 3.79
CA LYS A 149 10.32 -11.68 2.47
C LYS A 149 9.70 -10.78 1.38
N GLY A 150 9.54 -9.50 1.69
CA GLY A 150 8.77 -8.54 0.91
C GLY A 150 7.28 -8.63 1.19
N TRP A 151 6.60 -7.49 1.06
CA TRP A 151 5.18 -7.38 1.33
C TRP A 151 4.37 -7.80 0.09
N HIS A 152 4.02 -9.07 -0.02
CA HIS A 152 3.02 -9.56 -0.97
C HIS A 152 1.76 -8.69 -1.04
N TYR A 153 1.41 -8.33 -2.27
CA TYR A 153 0.34 -7.43 -2.60
C TYR A 153 -0.27 -7.79 -3.97
N GLY A 154 -1.26 -8.68 -3.93
CA GLY A 154 -1.85 -9.31 -5.12
C GLY A 154 -2.76 -8.44 -5.98
N TRP A 155 -3.02 -7.19 -5.61
CA TRP A 155 -3.97 -6.35 -6.35
C TRP A 155 -3.51 -6.06 -7.77
N VAL A 156 -4.45 -6.13 -8.71
CA VAL A 156 -4.21 -5.89 -10.13
C VAL A 156 -4.77 -4.53 -10.52
N SER A 157 -3.87 -3.59 -10.78
CA SER A 157 -4.21 -2.26 -11.32
C SER A 157 -4.56 -2.34 -12.80
N ASN A 158 -5.55 -1.57 -13.24
CA ASN A 158 -5.70 -1.16 -14.64
C ASN A 158 -5.29 0.32 -14.82
N ARG A 159 -5.26 0.84 -16.06
CA ARG A 159 -4.86 2.23 -16.34
C ARG A 159 -5.71 3.26 -15.59
N HIS A 160 -6.99 2.96 -15.38
CA HIS A 160 -7.96 3.86 -14.75
C HIS A 160 -7.95 3.77 -13.22
N ALA A 161 -7.42 2.69 -12.65
CA ALA A 161 -7.27 2.48 -11.22
C ALA A 161 -5.88 2.86 -10.70
N SER A 162 -5.02 3.48 -11.53
CA SER A 162 -3.64 3.72 -11.12
C SER A 162 -3.47 4.75 -10.01
N ASP A 163 -4.55 5.48 -9.71
CA ASP A 163 -4.66 6.46 -8.64
C ASP A 163 -5.41 5.95 -7.42
N THR A 164 -5.79 4.66 -7.41
CA THR A 164 -6.39 4.01 -6.24
C THR A 164 -5.46 4.13 -5.03
N LEU A 165 -6.03 4.58 -3.92
CA LEU A 165 -5.35 4.57 -2.63
C LEU A 165 -5.47 3.19 -2.00
N HIS A 166 -4.51 2.85 -1.16
CA HIS A 166 -4.43 1.58 -0.50
C HIS A 166 -4.07 1.77 0.97
N ALA A 167 -4.40 0.77 1.78
CA ALA A 167 -3.99 0.69 3.17
C ALA A 167 -3.63 -0.76 3.53
N LEU A 168 -2.77 -0.94 4.53
CA LEU A 168 -2.69 -2.21 5.24
C LEU A 168 -3.75 -2.16 6.35
N CYS A 169 -4.73 -3.05 6.26
CA CYS A 169 -5.75 -3.25 7.27
C CYS A 169 -5.24 -4.26 8.29
N VAL A 170 -5.39 -3.96 9.58
CA VAL A 170 -5.05 -4.85 10.69
C VAL A 170 -6.32 -5.11 11.49
N TYR A 171 -6.51 -6.37 11.86
CA TYR A 171 -7.69 -6.87 12.54
C TYR A 171 -7.28 -7.57 13.83
N ALA A 172 -8.02 -7.31 14.90
CA ALA A 172 -7.96 -8.06 16.15
C ALA A 172 -9.12 -9.05 16.17
N LEU A 173 -8.78 -10.34 16.17
CA LEU A 173 -9.73 -11.43 16.10
C LEU A 173 -9.70 -12.25 17.39
N VAL A 174 -10.86 -12.74 17.82
CA VAL A 174 -11.01 -13.66 18.96
C VAL A 174 -11.83 -14.86 18.51
N GLU A 175 -11.44 -16.04 18.97
CA GLU A 175 -12.26 -17.25 18.80
C GLU A 175 -13.35 -17.29 19.88
N ALA A 176 -14.61 -17.23 19.45
CA ALA A 176 -15.76 -17.33 20.32
C ALA A 176 -16.08 -18.82 20.59
N GLY A 177 -15.64 -19.30 21.76
CA GLY A 177 -16.06 -20.59 22.33
C GLY A 177 -15.72 -21.84 21.49
N SER A 178 -16.39 -22.94 21.80
CA SER A 178 -16.16 -24.26 21.18
C SER A 178 -16.68 -24.40 19.75
N SER A 179 -17.41 -23.40 19.23
CA SER A 179 -17.92 -23.38 17.86
C SER A 179 -16.86 -23.03 16.81
N GLY A 180 -15.67 -22.57 17.22
CA GLY A 180 -14.60 -22.13 16.30
C GLY A 180 -14.98 -20.89 15.48
N THR A 181 -16.04 -20.19 15.90
CA THR A 181 -16.49 -18.95 15.28
C THR A 181 -15.53 -17.82 15.60
N VAL A 182 -15.15 -17.04 14.60
CA VAL A 182 -14.20 -15.94 14.76
C VAL A 182 -14.93 -14.61 14.76
N GLU A 183 -14.67 -13.81 15.80
CA GLU A 183 -15.17 -12.46 15.93
C GLU A 183 -14.05 -11.45 15.70
N CYS A 184 -14.32 -10.41 14.89
CA CYS A 184 -13.42 -9.27 14.74
C CYS A 184 -13.79 -8.18 15.74
N ILE A 185 -13.02 -8.06 16.82
CA ILE A 185 -13.32 -7.16 17.94
C ILE A 185 -12.78 -5.73 17.75
N HIS A 186 -11.76 -5.55 16.91
CA HIS A 186 -11.24 -4.23 16.55
C HIS A 186 -10.52 -4.27 15.20
N ARG A 187 -10.47 -3.14 14.51
CA ARG A 187 -9.75 -2.99 13.24
C ARG A 187 -9.18 -1.59 13.08
N ILE A 188 -8.00 -1.51 12.49
CA ILE A 188 -7.35 -0.25 12.11
C ILE A 188 -6.75 -0.39 10.73
N HIS A 189 -6.31 0.72 10.15
CA HIS A 189 -5.55 0.70 8.91
C HIS A 189 -4.43 1.74 8.96
N THR A 190 -3.42 1.53 8.13
CA THR A 190 -2.32 2.51 7.96
C THR A 190 -2.81 3.79 7.30
N PRO A 191 -2.02 4.88 7.32
CA PRO A 191 -2.24 5.99 6.41
C PRO A 191 -2.39 5.51 4.96
N LEU A 192 -3.20 6.23 4.19
CA LEU A 192 -3.46 5.89 2.81
C LEU A 192 -2.22 6.12 1.96
N PHE A 193 -1.95 5.21 1.05
CA PHE A 193 -0.80 5.30 0.16
C PHE A 193 -1.12 4.94 -1.29
N ARG A 194 -0.32 5.50 -2.20
CA ARG A 194 -0.31 5.15 -3.61
C ARG A 194 0.70 4.07 -3.91
N ILE A 195 0.46 3.32 -4.98
CA ILE A 195 1.40 2.32 -5.47
C ILE A 195 1.86 2.71 -6.87
N PHE A 196 3.16 2.69 -7.09
CA PHE A 196 3.75 2.93 -8.41
C PHE A 196 4.64 1.79 -8.87
N SER A 197 4.78 1.66 -10.19
CA SER A 197 5.69 0.68 -10.79
C SER A 197 7.10 1.26 -10.94
N ARG A 198 8.11 0.40 -11.02
CA ARG A 198 9.51 0.80 -11.27
C ARG A 198 9.68 1.68 -12.51
N ARG A 199 8.93 1.40 -13.59
CA ARG A 199 8.93 2.24 -14.81
C ARG A 199 8.50 3.67 -14.52
N ARG A 200 7.40 3.84 -13.78
CA ARG A 200 6.92 5.17 -13.37
C ARG A 200 7.88 5.86 -12.39
N ALA A 201 8.60 5.11 -11.55
CA ALA A 201 9.63 5.66 -10.69
C ALA A 201 10.76 6.33 -11.52
N LYS A 202 11.20 5.65 -12.60
CA LYS A 202 12.18 6.18 -13.55
C LYS A 202 11.66 7.44 -14.25
N ASP A 203 10.41 7.44 -14.70
CA ASP A 203 9.79 8.62 -15.33
C ASP A 203 9.74 9.84 -14.39
N MET A 204 9.41 9.62 -13.11
CA MET A 204 9.38 10.68 -12.09
C MET A 204 10.78 11.23 -11.80
N LEU A 205 11.80 10.38 -11.79
CA LEU A 205 13.20 10.78 -11.61
C LEU A 205 13.70 11.59 -12.81
N MET A 206 13.41 11.15 -14.04
CA MET A 206 13.79 11.87 -15.27
C MET A 206 13.13 13.26 -15.33
N ARG A 207 11.85 13.38 -14.95
CA ARG A 207 11.15 14.67 -14.91
C ARG A 207 11.74 15.62 -13.86
N ARG A 208 12.16 15.12 -12.70
CA ARG A 208 12.84 15.94 -11.67
C ARG A 208 14.23 16.39 -12.14
N GLY A 209 14.97 15.54 -12.84
CA GLY A 209 16.27 15.90 -13.44
C GLY A 209 16.15 17.01 -14.50
N SER A 210 15.09 16.97 -15.32
CA SER A 210 14.83 18.01 -16.32
C SER A 210 14.28 19.32 -15.75
N ALA A 211 13.57 19.28 -14.62
CA ALA A 211 13.01 20.47 -13.96
C ALA A 211 14.06 21.37 -13.27
N ASN A 212 15.29 20.88 -13.08
CA ASN A 212 16.42 21.67 -12.55
C ASN A 212 17.19 22.45 -13.62
N GLN A 213 16.77 22.44 -14.90
CA GLN A 213 17.26 23.41 -15.86
C GLN A 213 16.47 24.72 -15.72
N LEU A 214 17.09 25.71 -15.10
CA LEU A 214 16.62 27.10 -15.11
C LEU A 214 16.28 27.51 -16.56
N PRO A 215 15.16 28.22 -16.79
CA PRO A 215 14.85 28.70 -18.13
C PRO A 215 15.97 29.63 -18.57
N ARG A 216 16.68 29.24 -19.63
CA ARG A 216 17.64 30.10 -20.32
C ARG A 216 16.86 31.30 -20.82
N PHE A 217 16.96 32.43 -20.10
CA PHE A 217 16.49 33.72 -20.60
C PHE A 217 17.21 33.99 -21.90
N VAL A 218 16.49 33.87 -23.01
CA VAL A 218 16.96 34.35 -24.32
C VAL A 218 16.91 35.87 -24.22
N LEU A 219 18.05 36.49 -23.93
CA LEU A 219 18.23 37.93 -24.12
C LEU A 219 18.13 38.21 -25.61
N ALA A 220 16.97 38.72 -26.03
CA ALA A 220 16.76 39.26 -27.36
C ALA A 220 17.63 40.52 -27.52
N ALA A 221 18.68 40.43 -28.33
CA ALA A 221 19.43 41.60 -28.79
C ALA A 221 18.61 42.36 -29.86
N PRO A 222 18.59 43.71 -29.84
CA PRO A 222 17.78 44.49 -30.76
C PRO A 222 18.39 44.53 -32.16
N GLY A 223 17.51 44.49 -33.16
CA GLY A 223 17.86 44.27 -34.55
C GLY A 223 18.62 45.39 -35.25
N ARG A 224 19.32 45.00 -36.31
CA ARG A 224 19.67 45.87 -37.44
C ARG A 224 19.17 45.22 -38.74
N ARG A 225 18.35 45.99 -39.47
CA ARG A 225 17.93 45.70 -40.85
C ARG A 225 19.07 46.01 -41.81
N ARG A 226 19.30 45.16 -42.82
CA ARG A 226 19.42 45.58 -44.23
C ARG A 226 19.31 44.41 -45.20
N ALA A 227 18.90 44.76 -46.42
CA ALA A 227 18.28 43.98 -47.49
C ALA A 227 19.19 43.05 -48.31
N SER A 228 18.51 42.09 -48.99
CA SER A 228 18.74 41.45 -50.32
C SER A 228 20.18 41.02 -50.71
N SER A 229 20.45 39.86 -51.29
CA SER A 229 19.77 39.15 -52.39
C SER A 229 20.46 37.79 -52.64
N ASP A 230 19.70 36.89 -53.27
CA ASP A 230 20.12 35.86 -54.24
C ASP A 230 20.81 34.54 -53.83
N GLN A 231 20.53 33.57 -54.69
CA GLN A 231 20.68 32.11 -54.67
C GLN A 231 22.02 31.53 -54.17
N THR A 232 21.97 30.39 -53.47
CA THR A 232 22.51 29.09 -53.95
C THR A 232 22.27 27.95 -52.96
N SER A 233 21.99 26.77 -53.51
CA SER A 233 21.82 25.48 -52.86
C SER A 233 23.15 24.89 -52.37
N VAL A 234 23.33 24.72 -51.06
CA VAL A 234 24.28 23.76 -50.48
C VAL A 234 23.72 23.16 -49.19
N LYS A 235 23.78 21.83 -49.12
CA LYS A 235 23.38 20.93 -48.03
C LYS A 235 24.37 21.06 -46.85
N PRO A 236 23.94 21.22 -45.58
CA PRO A 236 24.88 21.23 -44.47
C PRO A 236 25.12 19.80 -43.95
N GLU A 237 26.38 19.38 -44.00
CA GLU A 237 26.91 18.27 -43.22
C GLU A 237 26.85 18.60 -41.72
N ARG A 238 26.47 17.61 -40.91
CA ARG A 238 26.50 17.70 -39.44
C ARG A 238 27.95 17.68 -38.96
N PRO A 239 28.35 18.58 -38.04
CA PRO A 239 29.59 18.42 -37.29
C PRO A 239 29.51 17.17 -36.42
N ARG A 240 30.58 16.37 -36.42
CA ARG A 240 30.85 15.34 -35.41
C ARG A 240 30.99 16.03 -34.06
N SER A 241 30.03 15.79 -33.17
CA SER A 241 30.21 16.01 -31.74
C SER A 241 30.60 14.67 -31.14
N ASP A 242 31.82 14.60 -30.61
CA ASP A 242 32.28 13.50 -29.77
C ASP A 242 31.26 13.23 -28.64
N PRO A 243 30.99 11.95 -28.31
CA PRO A 243 30.10 11.62 -27.21
C PRO A 243 30.72 12.09 -25.88
N PRO A 244 29.96 12.79 -25.01
CA PRO A 244 30.42 13.10 -23.67
C PRO A 244 30.59 11.79 -22.89
N GLU A 245 31.68 11.77 -22.13
CA GLU A 245 32.19 10.65 -21.37
C GLU A 245 31.11 9.92 -20.58
N ASP A 246 31.17 8.59 -20.69
CA ASP A 246 30.70 7.58 -19.76
C ASP A 246 29.75 8.08 -18.67
N ASP A 247 28.45 7.90 -18.93
CA ASP A 247 27.41 7.95 -17.92
C ASP A 247 27.60 6.77 -16.95
N LEU A 248 28.53 6.96 -16.00
CA LEU A 248 28.85 6.06 -14.89
C LEU A 248 27.58 5.64 -14.11
N PHE A 249 26.51 6.43 -14.19
CA PHE A 249 25.22 6.17 -13.56
C PHE A 249 24.33 5.18 -14.33
N THR A 250 24.50 5.05 -15.64
CA THR A 250 23.77 4.04 -16.42
C THR A 250 24.34 2.64 -16.17
N ARG A 251 25.66 2.49 -16.00
CA ARG A 251 26.28 1.21 -15.61
C ARG A 251 25.88 0.73 -14.21
N LEU A 252 25.70 1.65 -13.25
CA LEU A 252 25.25 1.32 -11.89
C LEU A 252 23.82 0.74 -11.81
N LEU A 253 23.03 0.83 -12.89
CA LEU A 253 21.66 0.34 -12.95
C LEU A 253 21.47 -0.84 -13.91
N GLU A 254 22.49 -1.18 -14.72
CA GLU A 254 22.44 -2.26 -15.70
C GLU A 254 23.16 -3.55 -15.24
N ASP A 255 23.93 -3.50 -14.16
CA ASP A 255 24.64 -4.68 -13.66
C ASP A 255 23.93 -5.40 -12.48
N ASP A 256 23.73 -6.70 -12.71
CA ASP A 256 23.31 -7.80 -11.82
C ASP A 256 21.80 -8.09 -11.66
N ASP A 257 21.18 -8.65 -12.71
CA ASP A 257 19.98 -9.50 -12.60
C ASP A 257 20.28 -10.99 -12.94
N ASP A 258 21.57 -11.39 -12.95
CA ASP A 258 22.01 -12.78 -13.18
C ASP A 258 22.71 -13.37 -11.94
N GLU A 259 22.01 -13.46 -10.80
CA GLU A 259 22.36 -14.49 -9.81
C GLU A 259 21.63 -15.78 -10.16
N VAL A 260 22.44 -16.76 -10.54
CA VAL A 260 22.09 -18.14 -10.85
C VAL A 260 21.90 -18.87 -9.52
N ASP A 261 20.65 -19.03 -9.07
CA ASP A 261 20.32 -20.04 -8.05
C ASP A 261 20.39 -21.42 -8.73
N ASN A 262 21.53 -22.07 -8.61
CA ASN A 262 21.71 -23.46 -9.00
C ASN A 262 21.27 -24.35 -7.82
N ASP A 263 19.97 -24.67 -7.75
CA ASP A 263 19.45 -25.61 -6.75
C ASP A 263 19.20 -26.98 -7.43
N GLU A 264 20.22 -27.82 -7.33
CA GLU A 264 20.26 -29.18 -7.84
C GLU A 264 19.32 -30.07 -7.00
N THR A 265 18.16 -30.40 -7.57
CA THR A 265 17.20 -31.33 -6.96
C THR A 265 17.47 -32.75 -7.48
N SER A 266 17.99 -33.64 -6.63
CA SER A 266 17.81 -35.12 -6.68
C SER A 266 18.43 -35.70 -5.40
N HIS A 267 17.72 -36.38 -4.52
CA HIS A 267 17.28 -37.75 -4.75
C HIS A 267 16.08 -38.12 -3.85
N LYS A 268 15.06 -38.68 -4.50
CA LYS A 268 14.09 -39.59 -3.88
C LYS A 268 14.81 -40.88 -3.51
N ASN A 269 14.51 -41.46 -2.35
CA ASN A 269 14.46 -42.92 -2.22
C ASN A 269 13.48 -43.34 -1.12
N LEU A 270 12.75 -44.39 -1.49
CA LEU A 270 11.58 -44.97 -0.85
C LEU A 270 11.89 -45.51 0.55
N ILE A 271 10.98 -45.29 1.49
CA ILE A 271 10.87 -46.11 2.70
C ILE A 271 9.80 -47.16 2.47
N ASN A 272 10.25 -48.40 2.56
CA ASN A 272 9.52 -49.64 2.42
C ASN A 272 8.45 -49.77 3.52
N THR A 273 7.25 -50.19 3.13
CA THR A 273 6.18 -50.65 4.01
C THR A 273 6.55 -51.96 4.70
N SER A 274 6.46 -51.99 6.02
CA SER A 274 6.44 -53.21 6.80
C SER A 274 5.38 -53.11 7.90
N LYS A 275 4.30 -53.89 7.76
CA LYS A 275 3.65 -54.70 8.81
C LYS A 275 2.23 -55.12 8.39
N ALA A 276 2.07 -56.42 8.11
CA ALA A 276 1.09 -57.34 8.70
C ALA A 276 1.01 -58.59 7.81
#